data_AF-A0A2N5CG60-F1
#
_entry.id   AF-A0A2N5CG60-F1
#
_cell.length_a   1.000
_cell.length_b   1.000
_cell.length_c   1.000
_cell.angle_alpha   90.00
_cell.angle_beta   90.00
_cell.angle_gamma   90.00
#
_symmetry.space_group_name_H-M   'P 1'
#
loop_
_entity.id
_entity.type
_entity.pdbx_description
1 polymer ?
#
loop_
_entity_poly.entity_id
_entity_poly.type
_entity_poly.pdbx_seq_one_letter_code
_entity_poly.pdbx_strand_id
1 'polypeptide(L)'
;MRFPLAGLAIAALLATSVARAAPAAPVAPAAPAAQPAIKAPNAAAATAALLDGKDRFSTMLDTLEIGSPLPALPDCADHRTPDGKDVTAYCVELRGDGVMRQVGVPRAQRPAFMDGPRLVALVDGNALVGVIVPTDGIRSQDAAAQALNARYGKPFRQEMVDMKDKAGKDVRSIHAGWMRKPLTVELYAIPEDPAEGTIELLLPQARALMANRDAEVAKSLAPPPAPPGKGGKSDKADKADKADKADKADKADKAEKTDKVEKKAAAPAKAVNPGSW
;
A
#
# COMPACT_ATOMS: atom_id res chain seq x y z
N MET A 1 -33.19 -62.71 14.62
CA MET A 1 -34.49 -63.08 15.22
C MET A 1 -35.28 -61.78 15.38
N ARG A 2 -36.17 -61.40 14.45
CA ARG A 2 -37.63 -61.65 14.42
C ARG A 2 -38.39 -61.23 15.70
N PHE A 3 -38.96 -60.00 15.67
CA PHE A 3 -40.31 -59.50 16.10
C PHE A 3 -40.82 -59.82 17.54
N PRO A 4 -41.97 -59.30 18.07
CA PRO A 4 -43.03 -58.43 17.47
C PRO A 4 -43.74 -57.37 18.41
N LEU A 5 -44.68 -56.61 17.81
CA LEU A 5 -46.02 -56.14 18.31
C LEU A 5 -46.09 -55.22 19.55
N ALA A 6 -47.08 -54.35 19.78
CA ALA A 6 -48.23 -53.78 19.07
C ALA A 6 -48.84 -52.72 20.01
N GLY A 7 -49.53 -51.72 19.48
CA GLY A 7 -50.31 -50.79 20.29
C GLY A 7 -51.18 -49.88 19.43
N LEU A 8 -52.43 -50.28 19.25
CA LEU A 8 -53.47 -49.68 18.40
C LEU A 8 -54.61 -49.18 19.31
N ALA A 9 -55.04 -47.92 19.14
CA ALA A 9 -56.36 -47.40 19.56
C ALA A 9 -56.57 -46.04 18.82
N ILE A 10 -57.38 -45.95 17.75
CA ILE A 10 -58.86 -45.77 17.68
C ILE A 10 -59.31 -44.54 18.50
N ALA A 11 -59.38 -43.35 17.90
CA ALA A 11 -60.48 -42.75 17.11
C ALA A 11 -61.50 -41.96 17.94
N ALA A 12 -61.63 -40.66 17.66
CA ALA A 12 -62.90 -39.92 17.76
C ALA A 12 -62.87 -38.72 16.80
N LEU A 13 -63.71 -38.77 15.76
CA LEU A 13 -64.09 -37.65 14.92
C LEU A 13 -65.02 -36.70 15.70
N LEU A 14 -64.87 -35.39 15.51
CA LEU A 14 -65.99 -34.47 15.27
C LEU A 14 -65.52 -33.33 14.36
N ALA A 15 -66.32 -33.06 13.33
CA ALA A 15 -66.06 -32.11 12.26
C ALA A 15 -66.64 -30.72 12.56
N THR A 16 -66.02 -29.66 12.03
CA THR A 16 -66.68 -28.66 11.16
C THR A 16 -65.62 -27.81 10.45
N SER A 17 -65.83 -27.68 9.14
CA SER A 17 -65.21 -26.83 8.12
C SER A 17 -64.96 -25.38 8.58
N VAL A 18 -63.97 -24.62 8.09
CA VAL A 18 -63.74 -24.15 6.71
C VAL A 18 -62.30 -23.58 6.61
N ALA A 19 -61.54 -23.92 5.57
CA ALA A 19 -60.70 -22.99 4.77
C ALA A 19 -59.77 -23.80 3.86
N ARG A 20 -59.93 -23.60 2.56
CA ARG A 20 -59.19 -24.26 1.49
C ARG A 20 -57.90 -23.47 1.22
N ALA A 21 -56.74 -24.08 1.49
CA ALA A 21 -55.45 -23.59 1.02
C ALA A 21 -54.58 -24.77 0.56
N ALA A 22 -53.86 -24.53 -0.53
CA ALA A 22 -53.15 -25.47 -1.40
C ALA A 22 -51.97 -26.21 -0.72
N PRO A 23 -51.45 -27.31 -1.30
CA PRO A 23 -50.54 -28.23 -0.61
C PRO A 23 -49.11 -27.70 -0.49
N ALA A 24 -48.49 -28.04 0.64
CA ALA A 24 -47.10 -27.78 0.97
C ALA A 24 -46.13 -28.66 0.16
N ALA A 25 -45.07 -28.04 -0.35
CA ALA A 25 -43.89 -28.68 -0.91
C ALA A 25 -42.76 -28.72 0.17
N PRO A 26 -41.75 -29.61 0.03
CA PRO A 26 -40.91 -30.08 1.12
C PRO A 26 -39.83 -29.09 1.57
N VAL A 27 -39.46 -29.19 2.85
CA VAL A 27 -38.41 -28.41 3.52
C VAL A 27 -37.03 -28.81 3.00
N ALA A 28 -36.32 -27.86 2.41
CA ALA A 28 -34.90 -27.95 2.05
C ALA A 28 -34.01 -27.47 3.21
N PRO A 29 -32.75 -27.96 3.33
CA PRO A 29 -31.87 -27.66 4.46
C PRO A 29 -31.46 -26.18 4.52
N ALA A 30 -31.37 -25.65 5.74
CA ALA A 30 -31.04 -24.27 6.05
C ALA A 30 -29.68 -23.84 5.48
N ALA A 31 -29.70 -22.78 4.66
CA ALA A 31 -28.51 -22.06 4.23
C ALA A 31 -27.94 -21.21 5.40
N PRO A 32 -26.61 -21.03 5.49
CA PRO A 32 -25.99 -20.23 6.54
C PRO A 32 -26.42 -18.77 6.43
N ALA A 33 -26.80 -18.21 7.58
CA ALA A 33 -27.25 -16.82 7.72
C ALA A 33 -26.21 -15.84 7.15
N ALA A 34 -26.65 -15.01 6.21
CA ALA A 34 -25.88 -13.89 5.69
C ALA A 34 -25.58 -12.91 6.82
N GLN A 35 -24.28 -12.66 7.05
CA GLN A 35 -23.82 -11.60 7.94
C GLN A 35 -24.12 -10.23 7.32
N PRO A 36 -24.46 -9.20 8.11
CA PRO A 36 -24.81 -7.89 7.59
C PRO A 36 -23.58 -7.23 6.97
N ALA A 37 -23.68 -6.93 5.68
CA ALA A 37 -22.69 -6.16 4.95
C ALA A 37 -22.53 -4.77 5.58
N ILE A 38 -21.35 -4.50 6.13
CA ILE A 38 -20.93 -3.15 6.49
C ILE A 38 -20.84 -2.37 5.18
N LYS A 39 -21.66 -1.32 5.03
CA LYS A 39 -21.64 -0.41 3.89
C LYS A 39 -20.21 0.11 3.67
N ALA A 40 -19.57 -0.34 2.60
CA ALA A 40 -18.38 0.29 2.05
C ALA A 40 -18.72 1.77 1.74
N PRO A 41 -17.81 2.73 2.02
CA PRO A 41 -18.06 4.11 1.66
C PRO A 41 -18.21 4.23 0.14
N ASN A 42 -19.36 4.78 -0.27
CA ASN A 42 -19.87 5.01 -1.63
C ASN A 42 -18.83 4.93 -2.78
N ALA A 43 -18.79 3.78 -3.45
CA ALA A 43 -18.24 3.65 -4.81
C ALA A 43 -18.86 4.70 -5.76
N ALA A 44 -20.15 5.03 -5.57
CA ALA A 44 -20.87 6.02 -6.37
C ALA A 44 -20.31 7.46 -6.28
N ALA A 45 -19.68 7.83 -5.16
CA ALA A 45 -19.04 9.15 -5.02
C ALA A 45 -17.69 9.20 -5.75
N ALA A 46 -16.97 8.06 -5.80
CA ALA A 46 -15.78 7.92 -6.63
C ALA A 46 -16.12 7.87 -8.13
N THR A 47 -17.25 7.25 -8.50
CA THR A 47 -17.73 7.23 -9.89
C THR A 47 -18.23 8.60 -10.35
N ALA A 48 -18.86 9.40 -9.47
CA ALA A 48 -19.34 10.74 -9.82
C ALA A 48 -18.21 11.71 -10.17
N ALA A 49 -17.03 11.57 -9.55
CA ALA A 49 -15.83 12.36 -9.87
C ALA A 49 -15.19 11.99 -11.23
N LEU A 50 -15.60 10.88 -11.85
CA LEU A 50 -15.11 10.40 -13.15
C LEU A 50 -16.00 10.85 -14.33
N LEU A 51 -17.21 11.36 -14.07
CA LEU A 51 -18.22 11.62 -15.10
C LEU A 51 -18.23 13.07 -15.63
N ASP A 52 -17.37 13.94 -15.10
CA ASP A 52 -17.43 15.38 -15.32
C ASP A 52 -16.13 15.91 -15.96
N GLY A 53 -15.77 15.37 -17.14
CA GLY A 53 -14.67 15.90 -17.97
C GLY A 53 -13.27 15.87 -17.34
N LYS A 54 -12.46 14.84 -17.69
CA LYS A 54 -11.10 14.56 -17.19
C LYS A 54 -10.98 14.53 -15.66
N ASP A 55 -10.72 13.34 -15.13
CA ASP A 55 -10.40 13.16 -13.72
C ASP A 55 -9.12 13.94 -13.31
N ARG A 56 -8.96 14.20 -12.01
CA ARG A 56 -7.82 14.98 -11.48
C ARG A 56 -6.46 14.34 -11.78
N PHE A 57 -6.38 13.02 -11.89
CA PHE A 57 -5.13 12.35 -12.25
C PHE A 57 -4.78 12.60 -13.70
N SER A 58 -5.74 12.53 -14.61
CA SER A 58 -5.53 12.95 -16.00
C SER A 58 -5.08 14.41 -16.10
N THR A 59 -5.71 15.32 -15.36
CA THR A 59 -5.33 16.76 -15.35
C THR A 59 -3.91 16.98 -14.82
N MET A 60 -3.55 16.28 -13.74
CA MET A 60 -2.20 16.34 -13.17
C MET A 60 -1.14 15.83 -14.15
N LEU A 61 -1.41 14.72 -14.83
CA LEU A 61 -0.49 14.16 -15.84
C LEU A 61 -0.41 15.00 -17.12
N ASP A 62 -1.46 15.71 -17.48
CA ASP A 62 -1.43 16.65 -18.59
C ASP A 62 -0.62 17.92 -18.22
N THR A 63 -0.58 18.29 -16.95
CA THR A 63 0.30 19.35 -16.44
C THR A 63 1.76 18.90 -16.39
N LEU A 64 1.99 17.65 -15.99
CA LEU A 64 3.31 17.01 -15.88
C LEU A 64 3.51 16.02 -17.02
N GLU A 65 3.56 16.55 -18.24
CA GLU A 65 3.63 15.74 -19.46
C GLU A 65 4.95 14.96 -19.55
N ILE A 66 4.89 13.65 -19.27
CA ILE A 66 6.04 12.76 -19.37
C ILE A 66 6.49 12.65 -20.83
N GLY A 67 7.78 12.87 -21.08
CA GLY A 67 8.39 12.96 -22.40
C GLY A 67 8.63 14.40 -22.87
N SER A 68 8.02 15.38 -22.22
CA SER A 68 8.24 16.81 -22.45
C SER A 68 9.21 17.39 -21.41
N PRO A 69 9.78 18.59 -21.64
CA PRO A 69 10.53 19.28 -20.61
C PRO A 69 9.68 19.48 -19.34
N LEU A 70 10.29 19.35 -18.16
CA LEU A 70 9.61 19.69 -16.91
C LEU A 70 9.17 21.17 -16.98
N PRO A 71 7.88 21.49 -16.74
CA PRO A 71 7.42 22.86 -16.74
C PRO A 71 8.24 23.74 -15.79
N ALA A 72 8.36 25.03 -16.11
CA ALA A 72 8.94 25.99 -15.17
C ALA A 72 7.99 26.14 -13.98
N LEU A 73 8.37 25.52 -12.85
CA LEU A 73 7.61 25.55 -11.61
C LEU A 73 8.32 26.46 -10.59
N PRO A 74 7.58 27.25 -9.80
CA PRO A 74 8.15 28.05 -8.72
C PRO A 74 8.63 27.18 -7.56
N ASP A 75 9.41 27.76 -6.64
CA ASP A 75 9.85 27.06 -5.42
C ASP A 75 8.64 26.79 -4.50
N CYS A 76 8.52 25.57 -4.01
CA CYS A 76 7.48 25.23 -3.03
C CYS A 76 7.58 26.01 -1.73
N ALA A 77 8.75 26.53 -1.36
CA ALA A 77 8.91 27.38 -0.18
C ALA A 77 7.96 28.59 -0.17
N ASP A 78 7.73 29.21 -1.34
CA ASP A 78 6.91 30.41 -1.48
C ASP A 78 5.40 30.11 -1.61
N HIS A 79 5.05 28.84 -1.79
CA HIS A 79 3.68 28.40 -2.08
C HIS A 79 3.09 27.49 -1.00
N ARG A 80 3.79 27.24 0.09
CA ARG A 80 3.25 26.47 1.23
C ARG A 80 2.09 27.18 1.89
N THR A 81 1.10 26.40 2.32
CA THR A 81 0.01 26.91 3.16
C THR A 81 0.54 27.35 4.54
N PRO A 82 -0.17 28.22 5.27
CA PRO A 82 0.27 28.69 6.59
C PRO A 82 0.52 27.57 7.62
N ASP A 83 -0.18 26.44 7.50
CA ASP A 83 0.02 25.27 8.36
C ASP A 83 1.16 24.35 7.89
N GLY A 84 1.79 24.66 6.75
CA GLY A 84 2.92 23.96 6.16
C GLY A 84 2.61 22.56 5.59
N LYS A 85 1.34 22.15 5.56
CA LYS A 85 0.94 20.79 5.16
C LYS A 85 0.64 20.65 3.68
N ASP A 86 0.25 21.74 3.05
CA ASP A 86 -0.19 21.77 1.65
C ASP A 86 0.57 22.85 0.87
N VAL A 87 0.36 22.84 -0.44
CA VAL A 87 0.83 23.89 -1.35
C VAL A 87 -0.37 24.51 -2.07
N THR A 88 -0.23 25.77 -2.44
CA THR A 88 -1.28 26.59 -3.08
C THR A 88 -1.19 26.56 -4.61
N ALA A 89 -0.03 26.21 -5.17
CA ALA A 89 0.23 26.08 -6.60
C ALA A 89 1.10 24.84 -6.88
N TYR A 90 1.13 24.39 -8.14
CA TYR A 90 2.17 23.45 -8.58
C TYR A 90 3.52 24.13 -8.38
N CYS A 91 4.45 23.42 -7.74
CA CYS A 91 5.75 23.97 -7.36
C CYS A 91 6.78 22.84 -7.34
N VAL A 92 8.07 23.18 -7.30
CA VAL A 92 9.16 22.22 -7.17
C VAL A 92 10.01 22.55 -5.95
N GLU A 93 10.36 21.55 -5.16
CA GLU A 93 11.40 21.71 -4.14
C GLU A 93 12.75 21.75 -4.87
N LEU A 94 13.45 22.88 -4.78
CA LEU A 94 14.73 23.09 -5.47
C LEU A 94 15.90 22.36 -4.82
N ARG A 95 15.70 21.76 -3.64
CA ARG A 95 16.72 20.97 -2.93
C ARG A 95 16.82 19.57 -3.53
N GLY A 96 18.00 19.16 -3.99
CA GLY A 96 18.24 17.81 -4.49
C GLY A 96 19.38 17.74 -5.53
N ASP A 97 19.61 16.53 -6.06
CA ASP A 97 20.60 16.24 -7.12
C ASP A 97 20.15 16.68 -8.53
N GLY A 98 18.93 17.20 -8.65
CA GLY A 98 18.35 17.67 -9.89
C GLY A 98 17.65 16.59 -10.73
N VAL A 99 17.97 15.31 -10.48
CA VAL A 99 17.41 14.14 -11.17
C VAL A 99 16.08 13.74 -10.56
N MET A 100 15.98 13.74 -9.23
CA MET A 100 14.73 13.50 -8.51
C MET A 100 14.22 14.81 -7.92
N ARG A 101 13.16 15.35 -8.51
CA ARG A 101 12.53 16.61 -8.09
C ARG A 101 11.25 16.31 -7.34
N GLN A 102 11.09 16.83 -6.13
CA GLN A 102 9.79 16.76 -5.46
C GLN A 102 8.90 17.86 -6.00
N VAL A 103 7.75 17.49 -6.55
CA VAL A 103 6.76 18.44 -7.09
C VAL A 103 5.60 18.51 -6.13
N GLY A 104 5.29 19.71 -5.66
CA GLY A 104 4.09 19.99 -4.89
C GLY A 104 2.86 20.02 -5.78
N VAL A 105 1.78 19.38 -5.34
CA VAL A 105 0.48 19.36 -6.01
C VAL A 105 -0.55 20.04 -5.11
N PRO A 106 -1.25 21.08 -5.58
CA PRO A 106 -2.32 21.72 -4.81
C PRO A 106 -3.45 20.76 -4.47
N ARG A 107 -3.99 20.89 -3.26
CA ARG A 107 -5.04 19.99 -2.76
C ARG A 107 -6.25 19.87 -3.69
N ALA A 108 -6.64 20.97 -4.35
CA ALA A 108 -7.76 20.97 -5.29
C ALA A 108 -7.49 20.15 -6.57
N GLN A 109 -6.23 19.93 -6.92
CA GLN A 109 -5.78 19.24 -8.12
C GLN A 109 -5.30 17.81 -7.82
N ARG A 110 -5.23 17.42 -6.54
CA ARG A 110 -4.81 16.06 -6.17
C ARG A 110 -5.88 15.02 -6.50
N PRO A 111 -5.48 13.91 -7.14
CA PRO A 111 -6.32 12.71 -7.20
C PRO A 111 -6.66 12.22 -5.79
N ALA A 112 -7.85 11.63 -5.62
CA ALA A 112 -8.32 11.18 -4.31
C ALA A 112 -7.46 10.08 -3.67
N PHE A 113 -6.71 9.34 -4.49
CA PHE A 113 -5.81 8.27 -4.04
C PHE A 113 -4.40 8.76 -3.69
N MET A 114 -4.03 9.99 -4.08
CA MET A 114 -2.68 10.51 -3.86
C MET A 114 -2.48 10.80 -2.38
N ASP A 115 -1.41 10.25 -1.80
CA ASP A 115 -1.04 10.52 -0.42
C ASP A 115 -0.12 11.75 -0.32
N GLY A 116 -0.51 12.67 0.56
CA GLY A 116 0.23 13.89 0.81
C GLY A 116 0.26 14.90 -0.36
N PRO A 117 1.06 15.97 -0.20
CA PRO A 117 1.10 17.08 -1.16
C PRO A 117 2.15 16.96 -2.25
N ARG A 118 2.91 15.86 -2.31
CA ARG A 118 4.10 15.75 -3.16
C ARG A 118 4.11 14.48 -3.97
N LEU A 119 4.59 14.60 -5.21
CA LEU A 119 5.03 13.49 -6.04
C LEU A 119 6.51 13.65 -6.37
N VAL A 120 7.13 12.60 -6.92
CA VAL A 120 8.51 12.67 -7.43
C VAL A 120 8.49 12.72 -8.95
N ALA A 121 9.14 13.73 -9.51
CA ALA A 121 9.44 13.84 -10.93
C ALA A 121 10.88 13.38 -11.17
N LEU A 122 11.06 12.52 -12.17
CA LEU A 122 12.36 12.04 -12.63
C LEU A 122 12.75 12.85 -13.86
N VAL A 123 13.88 13.54 -13.78
CA VAL A 123 14.34 14.49 -14.79
C VAL A 123 15.68 14.04 -15.36
N ASP A 124 15.75 13.91 -16.68
CA ASP A 124 16.99 13.70 -17.43
C ASP A 124 17.34 14.98 -18.19
N GLY A 125 18.36 15.71 -17.71
CA GLY A 125 18.65 17.07 -18.21
C GLY A 125 17.47 18.02 -17.91
N ASN A 126 16.65 18.31 -18.92
CA ASN A 126 15.40 19.07 -18.75
C ASN A 126 14.13 18.24 -19.00
N ALA A 127 14.26 17.00 -19.47
CA ALA A 127 13.13 16.16 -19.87
C ALA A 127 12.53 15.46 -18.65
N LEU A 128 11.21 15.56 -18.48
CA LEU A 128 10.47 14.77 -17.52
C LEU A 128 10.35 13.34 -18.06
N VAL A 129 11.11 12.41 -17.49
CA VAL A 129 11.17 11.01 -17.97
C VAL A 129 10.37 10.04 -17.11
N GLY A 130 9.88 10.50 -15.96
CA GLY A 130 8.97 9.70 -15.15
C GLY A 130 8.35 10.48 -14.00
N VAL A 131 7.26 9.93 -13.48
CA VAL A 131 6.56 10.45 -12.31
C VAL A 131 6.24 9.28 -11.38
N ILE A 132 6.47 9.47 -10.08
CA ILE A 132 6.13 8.55 -9.01
C ILE A 132 5.13 9.25 -8.11
N VAL A 133 3.91 8.72 -8.03
CA VAL A 133 2.81 9.27 -7.24
C VAL A 133 2.61 8.39 -6.00
N PRO A 134 2.93 8.89 -4.79
CA PRO A 134 2.57 8.21 -3.55
C PRO A 134 1.04 8.08 -3.43
N THR A 135 0.59 6.96 -2.91
CA THR A 135 -0.83 6.65 -2.71
C THR A 135 -1.10 6.18 -1.29
N ASP A 136 -2.36 6.22 -0.88
CA ASP A 136 -2.83 5.74 0.42
C ASP A 136 -2.91 4.18 0.47
N GLY A 137 -1.92 3.52 -0.13
CA GLY A 137 -1.75 2.06 -0.19
C GLY A 137 -3.04 1.32 -0.48
N ILE A 138 -3.28 0.23 0.27
CA ILE A 138 -4.48 -0.63 0.18
C ILE A 138 -5.81 0.12 0.27
N ARG A 139 -5.85 1.30 0.89
CA ARG A 139 -7.10 2.05 1.07
C ARG A 139 -7.56 2.77 -0.19
N SER A 140 -6.66 2.99 -1.15
CA SER A 140 -6.95 3.81 -2.35
C SER A 140 -6.72 3.10 -3.68
N GLN A 141 -6.31 1.83 -3.66
CA GLN A 141 -5.92 1.06 -4.86
C GLN A 141 -7.04 0.94 -5.89
N ASP A 142 -8.29 0.75 -5.44
CA ASP A 142 -9.42 0.65 -6.36
C ASP A 142 -9.66 1.96 -7.11
N ALA A 143 -9.55 3.10 -6.42
CA ALA A 143 -9.68 4.41 -7.04
C ALA A 143 -8.52 4.70 -8.00
N ALA A 144 -7.29 4.34 -7.60
CA ALA A 144 -6.11 4.43 -8.46
C ALA A 144 -6.24 3.56 -9.72
N ALA A 145 -6.62 2.29 -9.57
CA ALA A 145 -6.81 1.36 -10.68
C ALA A 145 -7.93 1.82 -11.63
N GLN A 146 -9.02 2.37 -11.10
CA GLN A 146 -10.09 2.94 -11.92
C GLN A 146 -9.61 4.14 -12.75
N ALA A 147 -8.87 5.08 -12.14
CA ALA A 147 -8.31 6.22 -12.87
C ALA A 147 -7.30 5.78 -13.94
N LEU A 148 -6.45 4.82 -13.61
CA LEU A 148 -5.50 4.23 -14.56
C LEU A 148 -6.21 3.52 -15.71
N ASN A 149 -7.27 2.76 -15.42
CA ASN A 149 -8.07 2.08 -16.43
C ASN A 149 -8.81 3.06 -17.35
N ALA A 150 -9.32 4.16 -16.80
CA ALA A 150 -9.96 5.21 -17.59
C ALA A 150 -8.98 5.86 -18.59
N ARG A 151 -7.70 6.01 -18.21
CA ARG A 151 -6.68 6.66 -19.06
C ARG A 151 -5.95 5.71 -20.01
N TYR A 152 -5.64 4.49 -19.55
CA TYR A 152 -4.76 3.56 -20.27
C TYR A 152 -5.46 2.27 -20.73
N GLY A 153 -6.75 2.10 -20.43
CA GLY A 153 -7.48 0.88 -20.71
C GLY A 153 -7.16 -0.24 -19.72
N LYS A 154 -7.40 -1.49 -20.10
CA LYS A 154 -7.16 -2.63 -19.21
C LYS A 154 -5.66 -2.84 -18.96
N PRO A 155 -5.25 -3.26 -17.74
CA PRO A 155 -3.87 -3.61 -17.48
C PRO A 155 -3.46 -4.84 -18.27
N PHE A 156 -2.19 -4.93 -18.64
CA PHE A 156 -1.64 -6.15 -19.26
C PHE A 156 -1.34 -7.24 -18.23
N ARG A 157 -1.19 -6.85 -16.96
CA ARG A 157 -0.97 -7.72 -15.80
C ARG A 157 -1.71 -7.16 -14.61
N GLN A 158 -2.44 -8.00 -13.88
CA GLN A 158 -3.05 -7.64 -12.61
C GLN A 158 -3.06 -8.86 -11.70
N GLU A 159 -2.50 -8.71 -10.51
CA GLU A 159 -2.31 -9.78 -9.53
C GLU A 159 -2.83 -9.33 -8.16
N MET A 160 -3.39 -10.27 -7.41
CA MET A 160 -3.70 -10.08 -5.98
C MET A 160 -2.50 -10.61 -5.18
N VAL A 161 -1.94 -9.75 -4.34
CA VAL A 161 -0.76 -10.03 -3.52
C VAL A 161 -1.19 -10.04 -2.06
N ASP A 162 -0.94 -11.14 -1.38
CA ASP A 162 -1.11 -11.24 0.07
C ASP A 162 0.05 -10.54 0.78
N MET A 163 -0.25 -9.67 1.73
CA MET A 163 0.71 -8.87 2.49
C MET A 163 0.35 -8.87 3.97
N LYS A 164 1.29 -8.44 4.81
CA LYS A 164 1.06 -8.23 6.25
C LYS A 164 1.07 -6.74 6.55
N ASP A 165 0.05 -6.24 7.23
CA ASP A 165 0.07 -4.87 7.74
C ASP A 165 1.01 -4.72 8.95
N LYS A 166 1.19 -3.48 9.42
CA LYS A 166 2.00 -3.16 10.61
C LYS A 166 1.53 -3.87 11.89
N ALA A 167 0.29 -4.37 11.93
CA ALA A 167 -0.26 -5.16 13.03
C ALA A 167 -0.12 -6.68 12.83
N GLY A 168 0.53 -7.12 11.74
CA GLY A 168 0.71 -8.53 11.39
C GLY A 168 -0.55 -9.19 10.79
N LYS A 169 -1.58 -8.41 10.45
CA LYS A 169 -2.81 -8.92 9.86
C LYS A 169 -2.63 -9.12 8.36
N ASP A 170 -3.17 -10.22 7.85
CA ASP A 170 -3.25 -10.47 6.41
C ASP A 170 -4.15 -9.43 5.72
N VAL A 171 -3.59 -8.78 4.70
CA VAL A 171 -4.28 -7.87 3.80
C VAL A 171 -3.99 -8.28 2.37
N ARG A 172 -4.95 -8.02 1.47
CA ARG A 172 -4.78 -8.24 0.03
C ARG A 172 -4.57 -6.91 -0.66
N SER A 173 -3.64 -6.90 -1.59
CA SER A 173 -3.23 -5.74 -2.37
C SER A 173 -3.26 -6.07 -3.86
N ILE A 174 -3.53 -5.07 -4.69
CA ILE A 174 -3.47 -5.17 -6.15
C ILE A 174 -2.07 -4.75 -6.60
N HIS A 175 -1.42 -5.59 -7.41
CA HIS A 175 -0.30 -5.19 -8.25
C HIS A 175 -0.74 -5.22 -9.71
N ALA A 176 -0.76 -4.07 -10.38
CA ALA A 176 -1.20 -3.96 -11.77
C ALA A 176 -0.23 -3.16 -12.63
N GLY A 177 -0.11 -3.56 -13.90
CA GLY A 177 0.74 -2.91 -14.90
C GLY A 177 -0.01 -2.56 -16.18
N TRP A 178 0.26 -1.39 -16.74
CA TRP A 178 -0.21 -0.91 -18.04
C TRP A 178 0.97 -0.56 -18.93
N MET A 179 0.77 -0.68 -20.25
CA MET A 179 1.78 -0.33 -21.24
C MET A 179 1.20 0.63 -22.27
N ARG A 180 1.81 1.81 -22.39
CA ARG A 180 1.55 2.79 -23.45
C ARG A 180 2.90 3.22 -24.03
N LYS A 181 3.46 2.39 -24.92
CA LYS A 181 4.84 2.55 -25.40
C LYS A 181 5.16 4.01 -25.76
N PRO A 182 6.32 4.53 -25.31
CA PRO A 182 7.37 3.87 -24.52
C PRO A 182 7.11 3.84 -22.99
N LEU A 183 5.99 4.38 -22.51
CA LEU A 183 5.66 4.48 -21.09
C LEU A 183 5.21 3.13 -20.49
N THR A 184 5.77 2.79 -19.34
CA THR A 184 5.28 1.72 -18.47
C THR A 184 4.63 2.34 -17.24
N VAL A 185 3.47 1.83 -16.84
CA VAL A 185 2.77 2.28 -15.64
C VAL A 185 2.55 1.11 -14.70
N GLU A 186 2.90 1.26 -13.43
CA GLU A 186 2.81 0.22 -12.40
C GLU A 186 2.11 0.78 -11.17
N LEU A 187 1.16 0.04 -10.60
CA LEU A 187 0.47 0.33 -9.34
C LEU A 187 0.75 -0.80 -8.36
N TYR A 188 1.26 -0.50 -7.18
CA TYR A 188 1.49 -1.49 -6.12
C TYR A 188 1.47 -0.84 -4.72
N ALA A 189 1.19 -1.62 -3.68
CA ALA A 189 1.47 -1.23 -2.30
C ALA A 189 2.86 -1.65 -1.86
N ILE A 190 3.42 -0.95 -0.88
CA ILE A 190 4.73 -1.27 -0.32
C ILE A 190 4.61 -2.52 0.57
N PRO A 191 5.39 -3.59 0.33
CA PRO A 191 5.27 -4.82 1.11
C PRO A 191 5.50 -4.65 2.62
N GLU A 192 6.43 -3.77 3.00
CA GLU A 192 6.79 -3.49 4.39
C GLU A 192 5.75 -2.63 5.11
N ASP A 193 4.99 -1.83 4.35
CA ASP A 193 3.85 -1.06 4.85
C ASP A 193 2.74 -0.96 3.79
N PRO A 194 1.78 -1.90 3.79
CA PRO A 194 0.69 -1.88 2.81
C PRO A 194 -0.23 -0.65 2.91
N ALA A 195 -0.12 0.16 3.96
CA ALA A 195 -0.78 1.46 4.06
C ALA A 195 -0.16 2.53 3.15
N GLU A 196 1.05 2.28 2.65
CA GLU A 196 1.74 3.07 1.65
C GLU A 196 1.70 2.35 0.30
N GLY A 197 1.64 3.10 -0.78
CA GLY A 197 1.70 2.53 -2.12
C GLY A 197 2.11 3.56 -3.15
N THR A 198 2.29 3.12 -4.38
CA THR A 198 2.88 3.92 -5.42
C THR A 198 2.23 3.64 -6.77
N ILE A 199 2.03 4.71 -7.55
CA ILE A 199 1.90 4.62 -9.00
C ILE A 199 3.19 5.14 -9.62
N GLU A 200 3.87 4.29 -10.39
CA GLU A 200 5.05 4.66 -11.16
C GLU A 200 4.67 4.79 -12.63
N LEU A 201 4.97 5.94 -13.24
CA LEU A 201 4.83 6.18 -14.68
C LEU A 201 6.22 6.48 -15.24
N LEU A 202 6.84 5.50 -15.90
CA LEU A 202 8.27 5.54 -16.20
C LEU A 202 8.54 5.29 -17.68
N LEU A 203 9.33 6.17 -18.29
CA LEU A 203 10.02 5.88 -19.54
C LEU A 203 11.23 4.96 -19.26
N PRO A 204 11.78 4.27 -20.27
CA PRO A 204 12.98 3.44 -20.11
C PRO A 204 14.17 4.21 -19.51
N GLN A 205 14.32 5.49 -19.88
CA GLN A 205 15.37 6.38 -19.36
C GLN A 205 15.27 6.58 -17.85
N ALA A 206 14.05 6.76 -17.32
CA ALA A 206 13.83 6.93 -15.89
C ALA A 206 14.31 5.72 -15.07
N ARG A 207 14.11 4.49 -15.59
CA ARG A 207 14.58 3.27 -14.94
C ARG A 207 16.11 3.21 -14.87
N ALA A 208 16.78 3.65 -15.93
CA ALA A 208 18.24 3.73 -15.95
C ALA A 208 18.76 4.78 -14.95
N LEU A 209 18.10 5.93 -14.84
CA LEU A 209 18.46 6.96 -13.85
C LEU A 209 18.36 6.45 -12.42
N MET A 210 17.25 5.79 -12.07
CA MET A 210 17.08 5.23 -10.73
C MET A 210 18.12 4.15 -10.44
N ALA A 211 18.37 3.23 -11.37
CA ALA A 211 19.39 2.20 -11.22
C ALA A 211 20.82 2.77 -11.04
N ASN A 212 21.15 3.83 -11.79
CA ASN A 212 22.44 4.51 -11.64
C ASN A 212 22.56 5.16 -10.25
N ARG A 213 21.48 5.78 -9.77
CA ARG A 213 21.46 6.42 -8.45
C ARG A 213 21.63 5.41 -7.32
N ASP A 214 20.94 4.28 -7.41
CA ASP A 214 21.08 3.18 -6.46
C ASP A 214 22.52 2.65 -6.43
N ALA A 215 23.15 2.51 -7.61
CA ALA A 215 24.54 2.11 -7.70
C ALA A 215 25.51 3.14 -7.09
N GLU A 216 25.24 4.44 -7.22
CA GLU A 216 26.02 5.50 -6.57
C GLU A 216 25.86 5.48 -5.05
N VAL A 217 24.63 5.30 -4.55
CA VAL A 217 24.37 5.18 -3.11
C VAL A 217 25.03 3.94 -2.55
N ALA A 218 24.94 2.80 -3.24
CA ALA A 218 25.63 1.58 -2.82
C ALA A 218 27.16 1.77 -2.75
N LYS A 219 27.75 2.52 -3.71
CA LYS A 219 29.18 2.86 -3.68
C LYS A 219 29.54 3.79 -2.52
N SER A 220 28.69 4.76 -2.18
CA SER A 220 28.96 5.70 -1.08
C SER A 220 28.80 5.07 0.30
N LEU A 221 27.97 4.04 0.41
CA LEU A 221 27.78 3.24 1.62
C LEU A 221 28.80 2.11 1.78
N ALA A 222 29.63 1.85 0.77
CA ALA A 222 30.66 0.82 0.86
C ALA A 222 31.71 1.20 1.92
N PRO A 223 32.10 0.27 2.81
CA PRO A 223 33.15 0.55 3.80
C PRO A 223 34.47 0.90 3.09
N PRO A 224 35.29 1.80 3.67
CA PRO A 224 36.56 2.17 3.07
C PRO A 224 37.43 0.91 2.92
N PRO A 225 38.21 0.80 1.81
CA PRO A 225 39.12 -0.32 1.64
C PRO A 225 40.06 -0.38 2.84
N ALA A 226 40.15 -1.54 3.47
CA ALA A 226 41.05 -1.75 4.60
C ALA A 226 42.47 -1.32 4.19
N PRO A 227 43.19 -0.54 5.02
CA PRO A 227 44.54 -0.13 4.69
C PRO A 227 45.37 -1.39 4.40
N PRO A 228 46.26 -1.36 3.38
CA PRO A 228 47.12 -2.50 3.09
C PRO A 228 47.95 -2.77 4.35
N GLY A 229 47.55 -3.81 5.07
CA GLY A 229 48.26 -4.26 6.25
C GLY A 229 49.70 -4.57 5.84
N LYS A 230 50.65 -3.97 6.55
CA LYS A 230 52.01 -4.51 6.68
C LYS A 230 51.90 -5.92 7.28
N GLY A 231 51.59 -6.92 6.47
CA GLY A 231 51.97 -8.31 6.70
C GLY A 231 53.38 -8.43 6.11
N GLY A 232 54.44 -8.58 6.89
CA GLY A 232 54.50 -9.58 7.95
C GLY A 232 54.79 -10.91 7.27
N LYS A 233 56.09 -11.17 7.13
CA LYS A 233 56.73 -12.40 6.65
C LYS A 233 56.22 -13.62 7.44
N SER A 234 56.41 -14.81 6.84
CA SER A 234 56.05 -16.18 7.30
C SER A 234 54.62 -16.56 6.87
N ASP A 235 54.36 -17.68 6.19
CA ASP A 235 54.84 -19.02 6.55
C ASP A 235 55.11 -19.94 5.36
N LYS A 236 56.20 -20.69 5.56
CA LYS A 236 56.57 -21.91 4.85
C LYS A 236 56.00 -23.08 5.65
N ALA A 237 55.21 -23.92 4.98
CA ALA A 237 54.88 -25.33 5.23
C ALA A 237 55.08 -25.92 6.64
N ASP A 238 54.05 -26.59 7.18
CA ASP A 238 54.12 -28.04 7.42
C ASP A 238 52.75 -28.73 7.71
N LYS A 239 52.50 -29.75 6.87
CA LYS A 239 51.89 -31.08 7.00
C LYS A 239 51.13 -31.56 8.28
N ALA A 240 50.00 -32.25 8.01
CA ALA A 240 49.40 -33.45 8.67
C ALA A 240 48.99 -33.36 10.17
N ASP A 241 48.05 -34.11 10.76
CA ASP A 241 47.28 -35.32 10.44
C ASP A 241 46.10 -35.43 11.46
N LYS A 242 45.06 -36.17 11.11
CA LYS A 242 44.21 -37.08 11.95
C LYS A 242 43.37 -36.63 13.16
N ALA A 243 42.06 -36.95 13.05
CA ALA A 243 41.14 -37.63 14.01
C ALA A 243 40.86 -36.97 15.39
N ASP A 244 39.79 -37.22 16.15
CA ASP A 244 38.55 -38.01 16.08
C ASP A 244 37.60 -37.40 17.16
N LYS A 245 36.29 -37.55 16.95
CA LYS A 245 35.19 -37.74 17.94
C LYS A 245 34.94 -36.87 19.19
N ALA A 246 33.61 -36.68 19.36
CA ALA A 246 32.80 -36.76 20.61
C ALA A 246 32.94 -35.59 21.59
N ASP A 247 31.96 -35.15 22.39
CA ASP A 247 30.57 -35.50 22.73
C ASP A 247 30.06 -34.21 23.46
N LYS A 248 28.86 -33.67 23.18
CA LYS A 248 27.61 -33.80 23.98
C LYS A 248 27.48 -32.92 25.24
N ALA A 249 26.27 -32.32 25.34
CA ALA A 249 25.56 -31.82 26.54
C ALA A 249 26.14 -30.58 27.25
N ASP A 250 25.40 -29.67 27.91
CA ASP A 250 24.08 -29.65 28.59
C ASP A 250 23.62 -28.16 28.59
N LYS A 251 22.41 -27.76 28.19
CA LYS A 251 21.14 -27.61 28.95
C LYS A 251 21.12 -26.56 30.11
N ALA A 252 20.03 -25.77 30.08
CA ALA A 252 19.35 -25.05 31.19
C ALA A 252 20.11 -23.86 31.83
N ASP A 253 19.50 -22.76 32.31
CA ASP A 253 18.18 -22.42 32.87
C ASP A 253 17.91 -20.93 32.53
N LYS A 254 16.74 -20.46 32.05
CA LYS A 254 15.44 -20.24 32.70
C LYS A 254 15.48 -19.44 34.03
N ALA A 255 14.97 -18.20 33.99
CA ALA A 255 13.94 -17.61 34.87
C ALA A 255 13.93 -16.08 34.66
N GLU A 256 12.83 -15.44 34.23
CA GLU A 256 11.69 -14.99 35.06
C GLU A 256 12.16 -14.08 36.22
N LYS A 257 11.63 -12.88 36.49
CA LYS A 257 10.28 -12.37 36.30
C LYS A 257 10.22 -10.88 36.70
N THR A 258 9.29 -10.13 36.09
CA THR A 258 8.43 -9.05 36.65
C THR A 258 9.02 -7.93 37.52
N ASP A 259 8.68 -6.70 37.14
CA ASP A 259 7.65 -5.98 37.91
C ASP A 259 6.79 -5.06 37.06
N LYS A 260 5.51 -5.03 37.42
CA LYS A 260 4.35 -4.36 36.79
C LYS A 260 3.68 -3.57 37.91
N VAL A 261 3.09 -2.40 37.61
CA VAL A 261 1.87 -1.78 38.21
C VAL A 261 1.92 -0.28 37.83
N GLU A 262 1.17 0.13 36.80
CA GLU A 262 -0.20 0.71 36.82
C GLU A 262 -0.22 2.24 37.02
N LYS A 263 -0.59 3.03 36.01
CA LYS A 263 -1.98 3.43 35.63
C LYS A 263 -2.52 4.56 36.52
N LYS A 264 -2.80 5.75 35.95
CA LYS A 264 -4.16 6.19 35.55
C LYS A 264 -4.20 7.66 35.06
N ALA A 265 -5.08 7.84 34.07
CA ALA A 265 -5.59 9.01 33.35
C ALA A 265 -5.88 10.31 34.14
N ALA A 266 -5.81 11.47 33.45
CA ALA A 266 -6.96 12.20 32.89
C ALA A 266 -6.61 13.68 32.58
N ALA A 267 -7.00 14.17 31.40
CA ALA A 267 -7.10 15.61 31.07
C ALA A 267 -8.44 16.18 31.62
N PRO A 268 -8.68 17.51 31.67
CA PRO A 268 -9.03 18.26 30.45
C PRO A 268 -8.62 19.76 30.41
N ALA A 269 -8.96 20.38 29.28
CA ALA A 269 -8.58 21.67 28.71
C ALA A 269 -9.03 22.99 29.41
N LYS A 270 -8.35 24.09 29.04
CA LYS A 270 -8.79 25.49 28.74
C LYS A 270 -7.52 26.33 28.53
N ALA A 271 -7.41 27.44 27.79
CA ALA A 271 -8.17 28.13 26.75
C ALA A 271 -7.20 29.15 26.09
N VAL A 272 -7.51 29.61 24.89
CA VAL A 272 -6.77 30.60 24.07
C VAL A 272 -6.77 32.00 24.72
N ASN A 273 -5.71 32.79 24.50
CA ASN A 273 -5.83 34.25 24.40
C ASN A 273 -4.91 34.79 23.28
N PRO A 274 -5.43 35.50 22.26
CA PRO A 274 -4.64 36.11 21.19
C PRO A 274 -4.42 37.60 21.47
N GLY A 275 -3.16 38.02 21.61
CA GLY A 275 -2.81 39.44 21.64
C GLY A 275 -1.69 39.79 22.61
N SER A 276 -0.44 39.80 22.11
CA SER A 276 0.65 40.60 22.67
C SER A 276 1.79 40.67 21.64
N TRP A 277 1.69 41.66 20.75
CA TRP A 277 2.77 42.45 20.11
C TRP A 277 3.89 41.70 19.39
#